data_AF-A0A397FSP4-F1
#
_entry.id   AF-A0A397FSP4-F1
#
_cell.length_a   1.000
_cell.length_b   1.000
_cell.length_c   1.000
_cell.angle_alpha   90.00
_cell.angle_beta   90.00
_cell.angle_gamma   90.00
#
_symmetry.space_group_name_H-M   'P 1'
#
loop_
_entity.id
_entity.type
_entity.pdbx_description
1 polymer ?
#
loop_
_entity_poly.entity_id
_entity_poly.type
_entity_poly.pdbx_seq_one_letter_code
_entity_poly.pdbx_strand_id
1 'polypeptide(L)'
;MVNAQKWLDEEYPIQRRSEITELDISKGKVKRWPNHERTLKGDLKLEGFTNLQNLNCSGHELTSLDLGECRFLTELDCQNNKLNILNINGCHYLDRVDCSSNNLRDLDPSNCTKLKEINCGSNNYLEEVNISSCSELTKIGFGFTYNNEKNKLVQVSQVILAQDDDIRNILIVGMTGNGKSTLANVLTDTNQFRAEGFSTSITEIFKKSEIFEWQGKKYCVIDNIGFGDTSDLSKEDLLYRIGQGIYSARQGINQILFVFKGRFSDKQIIAFNLFKDFVSESGITKFTTIIRTKFENFKEPQECIRDWQNMLTQNRELNEIINSCKSIIHVNNPPIPIIEEDDDEEMKEELEQEIIANEVDRKDSRKIVLDYLAGNCQEIYKLKNWDCVYKRVSSYMEQIGEEEKKLLESNDDEEKNRLKSQIEDKKEKIAKEVNAELTAEISFLPKLIARVEVKDINMPWKKGNK
;
A
#
# COMPACT_ATOMS: atom_id res chain seq x y z
N MET A 1 -14.70 32.85 -0.75
CA MET A 1 -14.29 32.42 -2.10
C MET A 1 -14.80 33.43 -3.12
N VAL A 2 -14.00 33.73 -4.13
CA VAL A 2 -14.35 34.68 -5.20
C VAL A 2 -14.34 33.93 -6.52
N ASN A 3 -15.29 34.22 -7.41
CA ASN A 3 -15.29 33.65 -8.75
C ASN A 3 -14.04 34.13 -9.51
N ALA A 4 -13.24 33.18 -10.02
CA ALA A 4 -11.96 33.46 -10.64
C ALA A 4 -12.09 34.37 -11.86
N GLN A 5 -13.01 34.06 -12.78
CA GLN A 5 -13.22 34.86 -13.98
C GLN A 5 -13.68 36.28 -13.65
N LYS A 6 -14.67 36.44 -12.77
CA LYS A 6 -15.19 37.75 -12.39
C LYS A 6 -14.08 38.63 -11.80
N TRP A 7 -13.24 38.05 -10.95
CA TRP A 7 -12.10 38.76 -10.39
C TRP A 7 -11.10 39.17 -11.49
N LEU A 8 -10.79 38.27 -12.42
CA LEU A 8 -9.90 38.57 -13.54
C LEU A 8 -10.45 39.72 -14.41
N ASP A 9 -11.75 39.74 -14.69
CA ASP A 9 -12.40 40.78 -15.51
C ASP A 9 -12.42 42.15 -14.81
N GLU A 10 -12.60 42.16 -13.49
CA GLU A 10 -12.59 43.39 -12.67
C GLU A 10 -11.18 43.99 -12.54
N GLU A 11 -10.17 43.14 -12.34
CA GLU A 11 -8.79 43.58 -12.15
C GLU A 11 -8.05 43.85 -13.46
N TYR A 12 -8.36 43.04 -14.49
CA TYR A 12 -7.72 43.09 -15.80
C TYR A 12 -8.77 43.19 -16.90
N PRO A 13 -9.26 44.41 -17.19
CA PRO A 13 -10.17 44.65 -18.32
C PRO A 13 -9.54 44.21 -19.64
N ILE A 14 -10.37 43.68 -20.54
CA ILE A 14 -9.97 43.06 -21.82
C ILE A 14 -8.99 43.92 -22.64
N GLN A 15 -9.16 45.25 -22.63
CA GLN A 15 -8.35 46.19 -23.41
C GLN A 15 -6.88 46.24 -22.99
N ARG A 16 -6.56 45.80 -21.75
CA ARG A 16 -5.20 45.86 -21.19
C ARG A 16 -4.51 44.50 -21.17
N ARG A 17 -5.23 43.41 -21.41
CA ARG A 17 -4.68 42.05 -21.25
C ARG A 17 -3.57 41.73 -22.23
N SER A 18 -3.61 42.31 -23.43
CA SER A 18 -2.59 42.11 -24.46
C SER A 18 -1.25 42.76 -24.09
N GLU A 19 -1.22 43.70 -23.15
CA GLU A 19 0.01 44.33 -22.67
C GLU A 19 0.73 43.50 -21.58
N ILE A 20 0.09 42.45 -21.07
CA ILE A 20 0.55 41.69 -19.91
C ILE A 20 1.40 40.50 -20.37
N THR A 21 2.66 40.48 -19.93
CA THR A 21 3.61 39.40 -20.19
C THR A 21 3.78 38.45 -19.01
N GLU A 22 3.42 38.89 -17.80
CA GLU A 22 3.48 38.08 -16.58
C GLU A 22 2.23 38.30 -15.73
N LEU A 23 1.60 37.21 -15.33
CA LEU A 23 0.42 37.21 -14.49
C LEU A 23 0.64 36.25 -13.32
N ASP A 24 0.92 36.81 -12.14
CA ASP A 24 0.99 36.05 -10.89
C ASP A 24 -0.20 36.37 -10.01
N ILE A 25 -1.11 35.40 -9.94
CA ILE A 25 -2.32 35.43 -9.14
C ILE A 25 -2.30 34.32 -8.10
N SER A 26 -1.13 33.77 -7.75
CA SER A 26 -0.99 32.73 -6.73
C SER A 26 -1.61 33.13 -5.39
N LYS A 27 -1.99 32.14 -4.58
CA LYS A 27 -2.52 32.39 -3.24
C LYS A 27 -1.52 33.24 -2.42
N GLY A 28 -2.00 34.39 -1.93
CA GLY A 28 -1.18 35.35 -1.17
C GLY A 28 -0.65 36.54 -1.98
N LYS A 29 -0.71 36.49 -3.33
CA LYS A 29 -0.37 37.65 -4.20
C LYS A 29 -1.59 38.42 -4.70
N VAL A 30 -2.80 37.90 -4.51
CA VAL A 30 -4.06 38.62 -4.76
C VAL A 30 -4.33 39.66 -3.64
N LYS A 31 -3.66 40.81 -3.69
CA LYS A 31 -3.51 41.80 -2.61
C LYS A 31 -4.68 42.78 -2.35
N ARG A 32 -5.92 42.48 -2.76
CA ARG A 32 -7.04 43.46 -2.63
C ARG A 32 -8.05 43.18 -1.52
N TRP A 33 -7.92 42.09 -0.76
CA TRP A 33 -8.93 41.75 0.24
C TRP A 33 -8.54 42.16 1.66
N PRO A 34 -9.37 42.94 2.37
CA PRO A 34 -9.12 43.37 3.75
C PRO A 34 -8.95 42.19 4.74
N ASN A 35 -9.47 41.01 4.39
CA ASN A 35 -9.38 39.79 5.20
C ASN A 35 -8.62 38.74 4.38
N HIS A 36 -7.47 38.31 4.90
CA HIS A 36 -6.35 37.61 4.24
C HIS A 36 -6.61 36.20 3.68
N GLU A 37 -7.86 35.76 3.50
CA GLU A 37 -8.15 34.37 3.10
C GLU A 37 -9.33 34.27 2.13
N ARG A 38 -9.16 34.81 0.92
CA ARG A 38 -10.05 34.47 -0.18
C ARG A 38 -9.29 33.72 -1.26
N THR A 39 -9.73 32.49 -1.51
CA THR A 39 -9.32 31.69 -2.67
C THR A 39 -10.19 32.06 -3.87
N LEU A 40 -9.59 32.04 -5.05
CA LEU A 40 -10.29 32.06 -6.33
C LEU A 40 -10.86 30.67 -6.60
N LYS A 41 -12.08 30.60 -7.14
CA LYS A 41 -12.77 29.35 -7.44
C LYS A 41 -13.47 29.43 -8.79
N GLY A 42 -13.58 28.27 -9.44
CA GLY A 42 -14.32 28.10 -10.68
C GLY A 42 -13.39 28.17 -11.88
N ASP A 43 -13.94 28.62 -13.00
CA ASP A 43 -13.21 28.62 -14.27
C ASP A 43 -12.40 29.90 -14.42
N LEU A 44 -11.20 29.77 -15.00
CA LEU A 44 -10.35 30.88 -15.37
C LEU A 44 -10.04 30.79 -16.86
N LYS A 45 -10.48 31.80 -17.61
CA LYS A 45 -10.23 31.94 -19.05
C LYS A 45 -9.35 33.15 -19.30
N LEU A 46 -8.21 32.93 -19.94
CA LEU A 46 -7.22 33.97 -20.22
C LEU A 46 -7.42 34.61 -21.61
N GLU A 47 -8.66 34.84 -22.00
CA GLU A 47 -8.99 35.54 -23.24
C GLU A 47 -8.36 36.95 -23.25
N GLY A 48 -7.68 37.30 -24.34
CA GLY A 48 -6.99 38.58 -24.53
C GLY A 48 -5.56 38.67 -23.99
N PHE A 49 -5.08 37.66 -23.25
CA PHE A 49 -3.68 37.59 -22.77
C PHE A 49 -2.72 37.09 -23.84
N THR A 50 -2.73 37.72 -25.02
CA THR A 50 -2.05 37.22 -26.22
C THR A 50 -0.52 37.26 -26.16
N ASN A 51 0.07 38.07 -25.27
CA ASN A 51 1.52 38.20 -25.09
C ASN A 51 2.04 37.60 -23.77
N LEU A 52 1.21 36.82 -23.07
CA LEU A 52 1.56 36.23 -21.78
C LEU A 52 2.66 35.18 -21.93
N GLN A 53 3.72 35.32 -21.13
CA GLN A 53 4.89 34.43 -21.08
C GLN A 53 4.92 33.63 -19.79
N ASN A 54 4.58 34.26 -18.66
CA ASN A 54 4.61 33.63 -17.34
C ASN A 54 3.24 33.69 -16.66
N LEU A 55 2.70 32.53 -16.31
CA LEU A 55 1.46 32.42 -15.55
C LEU A 55 1.70 31.65 -14.25
N ASN A 56 1.39 32.28 -13.11
CA ASN A 56 1.22 31.57 -11.85
C ASN A 56 -0.20 31.75 -11.32
N CYS A 57 -0.99 30.68 -11.36
CA CYS A 57 -2.34 30.63 -10.79
C CYS A 57 -2.47 29.57 -9.69
N SER A 58 -1.37 29.27 -8.99
CA SER A 58 -1.30 28.21 -7.99
C SER A 58 -2.05 28.51 -6.68
N GLY A 59 -2.42 27.43 -5.99
CA GLY A 59 -2.94 27.50 -4.61
C GLY A 59 -4.39 27.97 -4.48
N HIS A 60 -5.20 27.80 -5.51
CA HIS A 60 -6.61 28.20 -5.54
C HIS A 60 -7.55 26.98 -5.64
N GLU A 61 -8.80 27.21 -5.97
CA GLU A 61 -9.80 26.18 -6.21
C GLU A 61 -10.32 26.23 -7.65
N LEU A 62 -9.41 26.44 -8.60
CA LEU A 62 -9.74 26.47 -10.03
C LEU A 62 -10.17 25.09 -10.50
N THR A 63 -11.30 25.03 -11.20
CA THR A 63 -11.86 23.79 -11.77
C THR A 63 -11.54 23.62 -13.24
N SER A 64 -11.30 24.74 -13.93
CA SER A 64 -10.91 24.82 -15.33
C SER A 64 -9.91 25.94 -15.52
N LEU A 65 -8.92 25.70 -16.37
CA LEU A 65 -7.96 26.69 -16.83
C LEU A 65 -7.94 26.65 -18.35
N ASP A 66 -8.45 27.71 -18.97
CA ASP A 66 -8.44 27.90 -20.41
C ASP A 66 -7.35 28.91 -20.77
N LEU A 67 -6.25 28.39 -21.32
CA LEU A 67 -5.10 29.17 -21.77
C LEU A 67 -5.38 29.88 -23.10
N GLY A 68 -6.42 29.49 -23.85
CA GLY A 68 -6.90 30.13 -25.07
C GLY A 68 -5.79 30.58 -26.03
N GLU A 69 -5.50 31.88 -26.02
CA GLU A 69 -4.57 32.58 -26.92
C GLU A 69 -3.14 32.77 -26.38
N CYS A 70 -2.79 32.18 -25.24
CA CYS A 70 -1.47 32.29 -24.61
C CYS A 70 -0.39 31.48 -25.35
N ARG A 71 -0.17 31.78 -26.64
CA ARG A 71 0.73 31.04 -27.53
C ARG A 71 2.21 31.21 -27.20
N PHE A 72 2.57 32.32 -26.55
CA PHE A 72 3.94 32.65 -26.15
C PHE A 72 4.26 32.25 -24.71
N LEU A 73 3.40 31.45 -24.06
CA LEU A 73 3.61 31.02 -22.69
C LEU A 73 4.85 30.12 -22.60
N THR A 74 5.80 30.53 -21.76
CA THR A 74 7.06 29.83 -21.47
C THR A 74 7.03 29.13 -20.12
N GLU A 75 6.33 29.70 -19.12
CA GLU A 75 6.20 29.10 -17.80
C GLU A 75 4.74 29.07 -17.32
N LEU A 76 4.30 27.90 -16.87
CA LEU A 76 2.98 27.67 -16.30
C LEU A 76 3.09 27.01 -14.92
N ASP A 77 2.64 27.69 -13.88
CA ASP A 77 2.40 27.12 -12.56
C ASP A 77 0.91 27.17 -12.22
N CYS A 78 0.26 26.01 -12.24
CA CYS A 78 -1.14 25.84 -11.87
C CYS A 78 -1.31 24.82 -10.73
N GLN A 79 -0.25 24.58 -9.95
CA GLN A 79 -0.27 23.59 -8.88
C GLN A 79 -1.29 23.90 -7.78
N ASN A 80 -1.67 22.87 -7.01
CA ASN A 80 -2.58 23.01 -5.86
C ASN A 80 -3.91 23.69 -6.26
N ASN A 81 -4.57 23.13 -7.27
CA ASN A 81 -5.90 23.53 -7.74
C ASN A 81 -6.82 22.30 -7.80
N LYS A 82 -7.96 22.42 -8.47
CA LYS A 82 -8.94 21.34 -8.66
C LYS A 82 -9.15 21.02 -10.15
N LEU A 83 -8.12 21.23 -10.98
CA LEU A 83 -8.20 21.03 -12.42
C LEU A 83 -8.38 19.54 -12.75
N ASN A 84 -9.34 19.24 -13.60
CA ASN A 84 -9.57 17.86 -14.09
C ASN A 84 -9.00 17.64 -15.49
N ILE A 85 -8.89 18.73 -16.26
CA ILE A 85 -8.37 18.77 -17.62
C ILE A 85 -7.42 19.95 -17.67
N LEU A 86 -6.27 19.75 -18.29
CA LEU A 86 -5.34 20.81 -18.60
C LEU A 86 -4.90 20.63 -20.06
N ASN A 87 -5.28 21.58 -20.91
CA ASN A 87 -4.87 21.59 -22.31
C ASN A 87 -3.74 22.61 -22.50
N ILE A 88 -2.53 22.11 -22.77
CA ILE A 88 -1.33 22.91 -23.05
C ILE A 88 -0.93 22.88 -24.53
N ASN A 89 -1.71 22.23 -25.39
CA ASN A 89 -1.30 21.96 -26.78
C ASN A 89 -1.19 23.21 -27.67
N GLY A 90 -1.69 24.37 -27.21
CA GLY A 90 -1.51 25.67 -27.87
C GLY A 90 -0.28 26.46 -27.42
N CYS A 91 0.45 25.98 -26.41
CA CYS A 91 1.60 26.66 -25.79
C CYS A 91 2.92 26.06 -26.32
N HIS A 92 3.23 26.30 -27.60
CA HIS A 92 4.37 25.66 -28.28
C HIS A 92 5.76 26.04 -27.73
N TYR A 93 5.85 27.17 -27.01
CA TYR A 93 7.09 27.67 -26.40
C TYR A 93 7.19 27.34 -24.92
N LEU A 94 6.35 26.45 -24.40
CA LEU A 94 6.35 26.10 -22.99
C LEU A 94 7.64 25.38 -22.62
N ASP A 95 8.43 25.99 -21.74
CA ASP A 95 9.72 25.50 -21.23
C ASP A 95 9.52 24.76 -19.90
N ARG A 96 8.60 25.23 -19.05
CA ARG A 96 8.28 24.65 -17.73
C ARG A 96 6.77 24.58 -17.50
N VAL A 97 6.31 23.43 -17.00
CA VAL A 97 4.95 23.27 -16.46
C VAL A 97 4.96 22.59 -15.09
N ASP A 98 4.31 23.22 -14.12
CA ASP A 98 3.91 22.58 -12.85
C ASP A 98 2.39 22.55 -12.76
N CYS A 99 1.84 21.34 -12.91
CA CYS A 99 0.42 21.05 -12.76
C CYS A 99 0.18 20.06 -11.60
N SER A 100 1.12 19.97 -10.66
CA SER A 100 1.06 19.05 -9.54
C SER A 100 -0.09 19.36 -8.58
N SER A 101 -0.52 18.35 -7.82
CA SER A 101 -1.63 18.50 -6.85
C SER A 101 -2.90 19.05 -7.49
N ASN A 102 -3.31 18.43 -8.60
CA ASN A 102 -4.59 18.62 -9.27
C ASN A 102 -5.33 17.28 -9.37
N ASN A 103 -6.42 17.24 -10.15
CA ASN A 103 -7.22 16.05 -10.41
C ASN A 103 -7.11 15.61 -11.88
N LEU A 104 -5.95 15.83 -12.52
CA LEU A 104 -5.75 15.48 -13.93
C LEU A 104 -5.81 13.97 -14.12
N ARG A 105 -6.50 13.57 -15.20
CA ARG A 105 -6.61 12.17 -15.66
C ARG A 105 -5.75 11.89 -16.89
N ASP A 106 -5.53 12.93 -17.66
CA ASP A 106 -4.73 12.88 -18.87
C ASP A 106 -3.94 14.18 -18.96
N LEU A 107 -2.77 14.07 -19.55
CA LEU A 107 -1.91 15.18 -19.87
C LEU A 107 -1.16 14.81 -21.14
N ASP A 108 -1.37 15.61 -22.18
CA ASP A 108 -0.70 15.44 -23.45
C ASP A 108 0.18 16.67 -23.75
N PRO A 109 1.50 16.58 -23.50
CA PRO A 109 2.45 17.62 -23.86
C PRO A 109 3.00 17.47 -25.29
N SER A 110 2.36 16.70 -26.18
CA SER A 110 2.90 16.37 -27.51
C SER A 110 3.27 17.58 -28.38
N ASN A 111 2.60 18.72 -28.23
CA ASN A 111 2.91 19.95 -28.95
C ASN A 111 3.92 20.88 -28.24
N CYS A 112 4.37 20.54 -27.03
CA CYS A 112 5.31 21.31 -26.21
C CYS A 112 6.75 20.84 -26.45
N THR A 113 7.23 20.93 -27.69
CA THR A 113 8.54 20.38 -28.09
C THR A 113 9.75 21.02 -27.40
N LYS A 114 9.57 22.21 -26.80
CA LYS A 114 10.58 22.95 -26.02
C LYS A 114 10.55 22.68 -24.52
N LEU A 115 9.66 21.79 -24.07
CA LEU A 115 9.48 21.51 -22.66
C LEU A 115 10.73 20.88 -22.06
N LYS A 116 11.33 21.56 -21.08
CA LYS A 116 12.52 21.12 -20.34
C LYS A 116 12.17 20.54 -18.99
N GLU A 117 11.10 21.02 -18.37
CA GLU A 117 10.68 20.65 -17.02
C GLU A 117 9.17 20.40 -16.95
N ILE A 118 8.78 19.21 -16.46
CA ILE A 118 7.37 18.84 -16.24
C ILE A 118 7.18 18.29 -14.83
N ASN A 119 6.29 18.89 -14.06
CA ASN A 119 5.84 18.36 -12.78
C ASN A 119 4.33 18.11 -12.82
N CYS A 120 3.95 16.84 -12.93
CA CYS A 120 2.57 16.38 -12.87
C CYS A 120 2.31 15.52 -11.62
N GLY A 121 3.20 15.58 -10.62
CA GLY A 121 3.09 14.82 -9.37
C GLY A 121 1.79 15.08 -8.60
N SER A 122 1.43 14.16 -7.71
CA SER A 122 0.21 14.29 -6.88
C SER A 122 -1.11 14.47 -7.67
N ASN A 123 -1.11 14.17 -8.98
CA ASN A 123 -2.32 13.95 -9.76
C ASN A 123 -2.71 12.47 -9.60
N ASN A 124 -3.77 12.23 -8.85
CA ASN A 124 -4.09 10.87 -8.39
C ASN A 124 -4.63 9.95 -9.49
N TYR A 125 -5.00 10.49 -10.65
CA TYR A 125 -5.62 9.75 -11.76
C TYR A 125 -4.77 9.79 -13.03
N LEU A 126 -3.58 10.38 -12.97
CA LEU A 126 -2.67 10.47 -14.09
C LEU A 126 -1.66 9.33 -13.99
N GLU A 127 -1.91 8.23 -14.69
CA GLU A 127 -1.08 7.02 -14.60
C GLU A 127 0.16 7.11 -15.48
N GLU A 128 0.01 7.70 -16.67
CA GLU A 128 1.08 7.88 -17.63
C GLU A 128 0.93 9.21 -18.38
N VAL A 129 2.06 9.71 -18.89
CA VAL A 129 2.13 10.90 -19.75
C VAL A 129 2.99 10.54 -20.94
N ASN A 130 2.45 10.67 -22.15
CA ASN A 130 3.24 10.48 -23.35
C ASN A 130 4.16 11.68 -23.58
N ILE A 131 5.47 11.45 -23.58
CA ILE A 131 6.47 12.51 -23.75
C ILE A 131 7.34 12.30 -24.99
N SER A 132 6.90 11.49 -25.95
CA SER A 132 7.66 11.15 -27.14
C SER A 132 8.10 12.36 -27.98
N SER A 133 7.33 13.46 -27.95
CA SER A 133 7.64 14.71 -28.66
C SER A 133 8.46 15.72 -27.85
N CYS A 134 8.69 15.48 -26.55
CA CYS A 134 9.40 16.39 -25.64
C CYS A 134 10.89 16.06 -25.59
N SER A 135 11.60 16.29 -26.71
CA SER A 135 13.02 15.88 -26.84
C SER A 135 14.00 16.68 -25.98
N GLU A 136 13.61 17.86 -25.50
CA GLU A 136 14.43 18.72 -24.63
C GLU A 136 14.17 18.49 -23.12
N LEU A 137 13.35 17.49 -22.76
CA LEU A 137 12.97 17.24 -21.37
C LEU A 137 14.16 16.74 -20.55
N THR A 138 14.53 17.50 -19.51
CA THR A 138 15.68 17.20 -18.64
C THR A 138 15.30 17.02 -17.18
N LYS A 139 14.13 17.50 -16.76
CA LYS A 139 13.64 17.35 -15.38
C LYS A 139 12.19 16.90 -15.35
N ILE A 140 11.92 15.94 -14.47
CA ILE A 140 10.59 15.37 -14.22
C ILE A 140 10.28 15.55 -12.73
N GLY A 141 9.05 15.92 -12.43
CA GLY A 141 8.57 16.13 -11.06
C GLY A 141 8.46 14.84 -10.25
N PHE A 142 8.38 14.99 -8.93
CA PHE A 142 8.26 13.87 -7.99
C PHE A 142 7.01 13.03 -8.26
N GLY A 143 7.14 11.70 -8.10
CA GLY A 143 6.02 10.76 -8.27
C GLY A 143 5.84 10.22 -9.68
N PHE A 144 6.72 10.55 -10.63
CA PHE A 144 6.78 9.95 -11.97
C PHE A 144 8.21 9.49 -12.29
N THR A 145 8.34 8.45 -13.11
CA THR A 145 9.61 7.99 -13.66
C THR A 145 9.50 7.78 -15.17
N TYR A 146 10.62 7.82 -15.87
CA TYR A 146 10.66 7.66 -17.32
C TYR A 146 10.74 6.18 -17.72
N ASN A 147 9.80 5.74 -18.54
CA ASN A 147 9.82 4.44 -19.19
C ASN A 147 10.51 4.56 -20.56
N ASN A 148 11.80 4.18 -20.59
CA ASN A 148 12.65 4.20 -21.79
C ASN A 148 12.09 3.39 -22.97
N GLU A 149 11.34 2.30 -22.73
CA GLU A 149 10.82 1.44 -23.80
C GLU A 149 9.57 2.04 -24.47
N LYS A 150 8.83 2.87 -23.75
CA LYS A 150 7.54 3.42 -24.20
C LYS A 150 7.56 4.93 -24.48
N ASN A 151 8.66 5.63 -24.17
CA ASN A 151 8.74 7.09 -24.22
C ASN A 151 7.63 7.79 -23.41
N LYS A 152 7.31 7.25 -22.23
CA LYS A 152 6.28 7.77 -21.34
C LYS A 152 6.84 8.05 -19.97
N LEU A 153 6.28 9.05 -19.29
CA LEU A 153 6.33 9.10 -17.83
C LEU A 153 5.28 8.14 -17.29
N VAL A 154 5.62 7.41 -16.24
CA VAL A 154 4.71 6.52 -15.53
C VAL A 154 4.73 6.88 -14.05
N GLN A 155 3.56 6.88 -13.43
CA GLN A 155 3.42 7.22 -12.03
C GLN A 155 4.15 6.19 -11.15
N VAL A 156 4.91 6.69 -10.18
CA VAL A 156 5.56 5.87 -9.16
C VAL A 156 4.55 5.68 -8.04
N SER A 157 3.97 4.47 -7.94
CA SER A 157 3.13 4.09 -6.79
C SER A 157 3.95 4.21 -5.49
N GLN A 158 3.35 4.74 -4.40
CA GLN A 158 4.04 5.17 -3.17
C GLN A 158 4.80 4.04 -2.46
N VAL A 159 6.02 3.82 -2.92
CA VAL A 159 7.01 2.94 -2.34
C VAL A 159 8.18 3.82 -1.89
N ILE A 160 8.42 3.89 -0.59
CA ILE A 160 9.54 4.65 -0.01
C ILE A 160 10.61 3.64 0.40
N LEU A 161 11.89 3.99 0.24
CA LEU A 161 12.99 3.15 0.74
C LEU A 161 13.11 3.31 2.26
N ALA A 162 13.16 2.20 2.98
CA ALA A 162 13.46 2.19 4.41
C ALA A 162 14.94 2.56 4.65
N GLN A 163 15.17 3.41 5.63
CA GLN A 163 16.48 3.77 6.14
C GLN A 163 17.13 2.58 6.87
N ASP A 164 18.43 2.68 7.16
CA ASP A 164 19.18 1.58 7.76
C ASP A 164 18.74 1.28 9.20
N ASP A 165 18.28 2.29 9.93
CA ASP A 165 17.81 2.19 11.32
C ASP A 165 16.27 1.96 11.45
N ASP A 166 15.55 1.97 10.32
CA ASP A 166 14.11 1.74 10.29
C ASP A 166 13.73 0.33 10.76
N ILE A 167 12.62 0.27 11.49
CA ILE A 167 12.00 -1.00 11.90
C ILE A 167 11.20 -1.54 10.73
N ARG A 168 11.55 -2.75 10.28
CA ARG A 168 10.87 -3.44 9.19
C ARG A 168 9.65 -4.16 9.71
N ASN A 169 8.46 -3.67 9.35
CA ASN A 169 7.19 -4.26 9.77
C ASN A 169 6.84 -5.42 8.83
N ILE A 170 6.78 -6.63 9.40
CA ILE A 170 6.45 -7.88 8.70
C ILE A 170 5.04 -8.32 9.12
N LEU A 171 4.10 -8.25 8.18
CA LEU A 171 2.72 -8.65 8.42
C LEU A 171 2.53 -10.13 8.05
N ILE A 172 2.06 -10.96 8.98
CA ILE A 172 1.75 -12.37 8.71
C ILE A 172 0.24 -12.55 8.53
N VAL A 173 -0.17 -13.07 7.36
CA VAL A 173 -1.58 -13.28 7.00
C VAL A 173 -1.81 -14.68 6.46
N GLY A 174 -3.04 -15.18 6.48
CA GLY A 174 -3.38 -16.53 6.04
C GLY A 174 -4.48 -17.18 6.89
N MET A 175 -5.00 -18.32 6.44
CA MET A 175 -6.08 -19.00 7.15
C MET A 175 -5.66 -19.53 8.52
N THR A 176 -6.62 -19.74 9.40
CA THR A 176 -6.42 -20.50 10.66
C THR A 176 -5.89 -21.90 10.35
N GLY A 177 -5.06 -22.45 11.25
CA GLY A 177 -4.45 -23.77 11.07
C GLY A 177 -3.28 -23.85 10.09
N ASN A 178 -2.99 -22.78 9.33
CA ASN A 178 -1.84 -22.74 8.41
C ASN A 178 -0.48 -22.46 9.08
N GLY A 179 -0.42 -22.35 10.42
CA GLY A 179 0.84 -22.18 11.15
C GLY A 179 1.40 -20.75 11.15
N LYS A 180 0.57 -19.71 11.05
CA LYS A 180 0.99 -18.30 11.15
C LYS A 180 1.69 -17.97 12.46
N SER A 181 1.05 -18.26 13.59
CA SER A 181 1.60 -17.99 14.92
C SER A 181 2.84 -18.84 15.19
N THR A 182 2.87 -20.07 14.68
CA THR A 182 4.09 -20.90 14.70
C THR A 182 5.21 -20.26 13.89
N LEU A 183 4.93 -19.75 12.68
CA LEU A 183 5.91 -19.01 11.89
C LEU A 183 6.35 -17.73 12.62
N ALA A 184 5.44 -16.98 13.23
CA ALA A 184 5.75 -15.79 14.02
C ALA A 184 6.75 -16.11 15.13
N ASN A 185 6.46 -17.13 15.95
CA ASN A 185 7.35 -17.66 16.99
C ASN A 185 8.73 -18.05 16.44
N VAL A 186 8.75 -18.77 15.31
CA VAL A 186 10.00 -19.18 14.65
C VAL A 186 10.80 -17.97 14.15
N LEU A 187 10.15 -16.91 13.66
CA LEU A 187 10.80 -15.68 13.20
C LEU A 187 11.23 -14.75 14.34
N THR A 188 10.61 -14.82 15.51
CA THR A 188 10.98 -14.00 16.68
C THR A 188 11.90 -14.72 17.65
N ASP A 189 12.02 -16.04 17.54
CA ASP A 189 12.77 -16.92 18.47
C ASP A 189 12.12 -16.92 19.86
N THR A 190 10.79 -16.92 19.88
CA THR A 190 10.00 -16.82 21.11
C THR A 190 8.78 -17.72 21.04
N ASN A 191 8.12 -17.90 22.19
CA ASN A 191 6.79 -18.52 22.28
C ASN A 191 5.71 -17.47 22.60
N GLN A 192 5.91 -16.23 22.15
CA GLN A 192 5.01 -15.11 22.47
C GLN A 192 3.65 -15.27 21.77
N PHE A 193 3.58 -15.93 20.62
CA PHE A 193 2.35 -16.12 19.86
C PHE A 193 1.74 -17.49 20.21
N ARG A 194 0.51 -17.54 20.75
CA ARG A 194 -0.14 -18.81 21.08
C ARG A 194 -0.51 -19.58 19.81
N ALA A 195 -0.06 -20.84 19.69
CA ALA A 195 -0.25 -21.67 18.50
C ALA A 195 -1.50 -22.60 18.56
N GLU A 196 -2.27 -22.54 19.64
CA GLU A 196 -3.31 -23.54 19.95
C GLU A 196 -4.69 -23.21 19.36
N GLY A 197 -5.33 -24.24 18.78
CA GLY A 197 -6.63 -24.19 18.11
C GLY A 197 -7.85 -24.24 19.03
N PHE A 198 -7.79 -23.65 20.23
CA PHE A 198 -8.96 -23.56 21.12
C PHE A 198 -9.63 -22.20 21.02
N SER A 199 -10.91 -22.21 20.65
CA SER A 199 -11.78 -21.07 20.37
C SER A 199 -12.22 -20.27 21.61
N THR A 200 -11.36 -20.11 22.62
CA THR A 200 -11.69 -19.36 23.83
C THR A 200 -10.44 -18.75 24.44
N SER A 201 -9.92 -17.72 23.78
CA SER A 201 -9.26 -16.64 24.49
C SER A 201 -9.76 -15.35 23.87
N ILE A 202 -10.30 -14.46 24.70
CA ILE A 202 -10.50 -13.07 24.34
C ILE A 202 -9.08 -12.55 24.10
N THR A 203 -8.65 -12.44 22.83
CA THR A 203 -7.22 -12.26 22.52
C THR A 203 -7.03 -11.08 21.59
N GLU A 204 -6.09 -10.22 21.95
CA GLU A 204 -5.50 -9.17 21.11
C GLU A 204 -5.33 -9.69 19.68
N ILE A 205 -6.15 -9.16 18.76
CA ILE A 205 -6.39 -9.75 17.43
C ILE A 205 -5.18 -9.56 16.49
N PHE A 206 -4.33 -8.57 16.80
CA PHE A 206 -3.00 -8.42 16.23
C PHE A 206 -1.96 -8.36 17.33
N LYS A 207 -1.05 -9.33 17.33
CA LYS A 207 0.06 -9.35 18.28
C LYS A 207 1.31 -8.82 17.59
N LYS A 208 1.89 -7.79 18.20
CA LYS A 208 3.16 -7.21 17.75
C LYS A 208 4.29 -7.84 18.57
N SER A 209 5.31 -8.35 17.88
CA SER A 209 6.50 -8.84 18.56
C SER A 209 7.28 -7.70 19.21
N GLU A 210 8.14 -8.05 20.16
CA GLU A 210 9.28 -7.19 20.47
C GLU A 210 10.16 -7.02 19.22
N ILE A 211 10.90 -5.90 19.16
CA ILE A 211 11.81 -5.64 18.06
C ILE A 211 12.99 -6.61 18.17
N PHE A 212 13.29 -7.33 17.10
CA PHE A 212 14.44 -8.22 17.02
C PHE A 212 15.33 -7.85 15.85
N GLU A 213 16.58 -8.32 15.87
CA GLU A 213 17.58 -7.99 14.86
C GLU A 213 18.01 -9.22 14.06
N TRP A 214 18.21 -9.04 12.76
CA TRP A 214 18.84 -10.02 11.89
C TRP A 214 19.74 -9.32 10.86
N GLN A 215 21.01 -9.73 10.75
CA GLN A 215 21.98 -9.12 9.84
C GLN A 215 22.04 -7.57 9.93
N GLY A 216 21.99 -7.01 11.14
CA GLY A 216 22.06 -5.56 11.36
C GLY A 216 20.75 -4.80 11.09
N LYS A 217 19.66 -5.50 10.74
CA LYS A 217 18.35 -4.89 10.44
C LYS A 217 17.36 -5.20 11.55
N LYS A 218 16.56 -4.20 11.92
CA LYS A 218 15.51 -4.31 12.93
C LYS A 218 14.20 -4.76 12.29
N TYR A 219 13.56 -5.74 12.90
CA TYR A 219 12.32 -6.31 12.45
C TYR A 219 11.27 -6.27 13.54
N CYS A 220 10.02 -6.17 13.11
CA CYS A 220 8.88 -6.37 13.95
C CYS A 220 7.88 -7.26 13.22
N VAL A 221 7.50 -8.38 13.83
CA VAL A 221 6.47 -9.26 13.31
C VAL A 221 5.12 -8.83 13.88
N ILE A 222 4.13 -8.75 12.99
CA ILE A 222 2.75 -8.45 13.29
C ILE A 222 1.94 -9.67 12.87
N ASP A 223 1.56 -10.49 13.85
CA ASP A 223 0.73 -11.69 13.63
C ASP A 223 -0.74 -11.33 13.75
N ASN A 224 -1.55 -11.80 12.81
CA ASN A 224 -3.00 -11.62 12.78
C ASN A 224 -3.68 -12.93 13.23
N ILE A 225 -4.78 -12.84 13.98
CA ILE A 225 -5.74 -13.96 14.04
C ILE A 225 -6.12 -14.30 12.60
N GLY A 226 -6.03 -15.57 12.21
CA GLY A 226 -6.27 -15.98 10.83
C GLY A 226 -7.60 -15.49 10.26
N PHE A 227 -7.68 -15.46 8.93
CA PHE A 227 -8.97 -15.60 8.27
C PHE A 227 -9.54 -16.93 8.79
N GLY A 228 -10.59 -16.89 9.62
CA GLY A 228 -11.13 -18.07 10.30
C GLY A 228 -11.49 -19.18 9.31
N ASP A 229 -11.65 -20.42 9.78
CA ASP A 229 -12.08 -21.56 8.95
C ASP A 229 -13.49 -21.42 8.33
N THR A 230 -14.19 -20.34 8.64
CA THR A 230 -15.62 -20.21 8.40
C THR A 230 -15.95 -19.61 7.04
N SER A 231 -16.92 -20.26 6.42
CA SER A 231 -17.78 -19.81 5.33
C SER A 231 -18.51 -18.46 5.56
N ASP A 232 -18.18 -17.71 6.61
CA ASP A 232 -18.96 -16.57 7.15
C ASP A 232 -18.10 -15.33 7.46
N LEU A 233 -16.91 -15.19 6.86
CA LEU A 233 -16.10 -13.99 7.05
C LEU A 233 -16.76 -12.81 6.31
N SER A 234 -17.38 -11.90 7.06
CA SER A 234 -18.08 -10.76 6.48
C SER A 234 -17.10 -9.77 5.85
N LYS A 235 -17.59 -8.94 4.93
CA LYS A 235 -16.81 -7.84 4.37
C LYS A 235 -16.34 -6.89 5.48
N GLU A 236 -17.20 -6.64 6.45
CA GLU A 236 -16.97 -5.80 7.62
C GLU A 236 -15.83 -6.35 8.49
N ASP A 237 -15.76 -7.65 8.72
CA ASP A 237 -14.68 -8.29 9.47
C ASP A 237 -13.32 -8.11 8.79
N LEU A 238 -13.28 -8.23 7.46
CA LEU A 238 -12.06 -8.03 6.68
C LEU A 238 -11.57 -6.59 6.75
N LEU A 239 -12.49 -5.62 6.62
CA LEU A 239 -12.20 -4.19 6.73
C LEU A 239 -11.68 -3.81 8.11
N TYR A 240 -12.30 -4.36 9.16
CA TYR A 240 -11.83 -4.20 10.52
C TYR A 240 -10.38 -4.70 10.66
N ARG A 241 -10.08 -5.90 10.15
CA ARG A 241 -8.72 -6.48 10.18
C ARG A 241 -7.69 -5.65 9.41
N ILE A 242 -8.07 -5.04 8.29
CA ILE A 242 -7.20 -4.10 7.56
C ILE A 242 -6.91 -2.87 8.44
N GLY A 243 -7.94 -2.30 9.09
CA GLY A 243 -7.77 -1.18 10.02
C GLY A 243 -6.83 -1.48 11.17
N GLN A 244 -6.88 -2.71 11.70
CA GLN A 244 -5.94 -3.18 12.72
C GLN A 244 -4.51 -3.33 12.19
N GLY A 245 -4.34 -3.81 10.96
CA GLY A 245 -3.05 -3.84 10.28
C GLY A 245 -2.44 -2.43 10.15
N ILE A 246 -3.26 -1.45 9.75
CA ILE A 246 -2.86 -0.04 9.64
C ILE A 246 -2.45 0.52 11.01
N TYR A 247 -3.24 0.23 12.06
CA TYR A 247 -2.93 0.62 13.43
C TYR A 247 -1.59 0.02 13.92
N SER A 248 -1.38 -1.27 13.67
CA SER A 248 -0.19 -2.01 14.14
C SER A 248 1.09 -1.61 13.41
N ALA A 249 0.96 -1.23 12.14
CA ALA A 249 2.05 -0.83 11.24
C ALA A 249 1.94 0.65 10.85
N ARG A 250 1.91 1.57 11.82
CA ARG A 250 1.83 3.03 11.59
C ARG A 250 2.81 3.55 10.51
N GLN A 251 4.03 3.02 10.50
CA GLN A 251 5.07 3.44 9.55
C GLN A 251 4.91 2.85 8.14
N GLY A 252 3.95 1.95 7.93
CA GLY A 252 3.78 1.16 6.71
C GLY A 252 4.27 -0.28 6.89
N ILE A 253 4.04 -1.09 5.86
CA ILE A 253 4.39 -2.52 5.84
C ILE A 253 5.56 -2.72 4.88
N ASN A 254 6.61 -3.41 5.32
CA ASN A 254 7.74 -3.70 4.44
C ASN A 254 7.60 -5.05 3.71
N GLN A 255 6.94 -6.01 4.35
CA GLN A 255 6.64 -7.29 3.72
C GLN A 255 5.40 -7.92 4.35
N ILE A 256 4.61 -8.59 3.52
CA ILE A 256 3.51 -9.47 3.91
C ILE A 256 3.96 -10.91 3.65
N LEU A 257 3.76 -11.76 4.64
CA LEU A 257 3.97 -13.20 4.54
C LEU A 257 2.58 -13.86 4.48
N PHE A 258 2.18 -14.32 3.29
CA PHE A 258 0.92 -15.03 3.09
C PHE A 258 1.13 -16.53 3.31
N VAL A 259 0.67 -17.03 4.46
CA VAL A 259 0.97 -18.37 4.97
C VAL A 259 -0.13 -19.35 4.59
N PHE A 260 0.28 -20.45 3.95
CA PHE A 260 -0.58 -21.59 3.66
C PHE A 260 0.08 -22.92 3.98
N LYS A 261 -0.77 -23.94 4.16
CA LYS A 261 -0.39 -25.33 4.42
C LYS A 261 -0.97 -26.20 3.31
N GLY A 262 -0.18 -27.14 2.81
CA GLY A 262 -0.65 -28.16 1.85
C GLY A 262 -1.09 -27.57 0.51
N ARG A 263 -2.16 -28.12 -0.08
CA ARG A 263 -2.74 -27.60 -1.32
C ARG A 263 -3.50 -26.31 -1.06
N PHE A 264 -3.46 -25.40 -2.03
CA PHE A 264 -4.32 -24.22 -2.01
C PHE A 264 -5.79 -24.64 -2.06
N SER A 265 -6.55 -24.38 -0.99
CA SER A 265 -7.99 -24.64 -0.99
C SER A 265 -8.75 -23.49 -1.64
N ASP A 266 -9.96 -23.75 -2.13
CA ASP A 266 -10.81 -22.70 -2.72
C ASP A 266 -11.07 -21.56 -1.73
N LYS A 267 -11.19 -21.88 -0.43
CA LYS A 267 -11.29 -20.89 0.65
C LYS A 267 -10.03 -20.00 0.75
N GLN A 268 -8.85 -20.55 0.54
CA GLN A 268 -7.59 -19.79 0.55
C GLN A 268 -7.50 -18.87 -0.67
N ILE A 269 -7.98 -19.34 -1.83
CA ILE A 269 -8.05 -18.53 -3.06
C ILE A 269 -9.03 -17.38 -2.86
N ILE A 270 -10.22 -17.63 -2.28
CA ILE A 270 -11.19 -16.57 -1.95
C ILE A 270 -10.60 -15.58 -0.95
N ALA A 271 -9.97 -16.04 0.14
CA ALA A 271 -9.36 -15.16 1.13
C ALA A 271 -8.22 -14.32 0.54
N PHE A 272 -7.39 -14.93 -0.32
CA PHE A 272 -6.36 -14.21 -1.03
C PHE A 272 -6.96 -13.23 -2.02
N ASN A 273 -7.97 -13.60 -2.81
CA ASN A 273 -8.61 -12.72 -3.77
C ASN A 273 -9.35 -11.57 -3.10
N LEU A 274 -9.99 -11.80 -1.96
CA LEU A 274 -10.52 -10.70 -1.15
C LEU A 274 -9.37 -9.78 -0.71
N PHE A 275 -8.35 -10.32 -0.03
CA PHE A 275 -7.20 -9.51 0.39
C PHE A 275 -6.53 -8.78 -0.80
N LYS A 276 -6.42 -9.44 -1.94
CA LYS A 276 -5.93 -8.91 -3.20
C LYS A 276 -6.87 -7.82 -3.66
N ASP A 277 -8.12 -8.08 -4.00
CA ASP A 277 -9.08 -7.09 -4.53
C ASP A 277 -9.24 -5.86 -3.63
N PHE A 278 -9.17 -6.03 -2.30
CA PHE A 278 -9.20 -4.92 -1.35
C PHE A 278 -7.95 -4.03 -1.41
N VAL A 279 -6.84 -4.54 -1.95
CA VAL A 279 -5.51 -3.92 -1.84
C VAL A 279 -4.69 -4.05 -3.15
N SER A 280 -5.28 -4.51 -4.25
CA SER A 280 -4.64 -4.82 -5.52
C SER A 280 -4.49 -3.59 -6.36
N GLU A 281 -5.42 -2.68 -6.18
CA GLU A 281 -5.46 -1.34 -6.74
C GLU A 281 -4.30 -0.45 -6.24
N SER A 282 -3.56 -0.90 -5.22
CA SER A 282 -2.38 -0.20 -4.66
C SER A 282 -1.05 -0.94 -4.85
N GLY A 283 -1.03 -2.10 -5.52
CA GLY A 283 0.21 -2.83 -5.83
C GLY A 283 0.82 -3.63 -4.67
N ILE A 284 0.03 -3.92 -3.62
CA ILE A 284 0.52 -4.59 -2.41
C ILE A 284 1.08 -6.00 -2.66
N THR A 285 0.66 -6.68 -3.73
CA THR A 285 1.12 -8.04 -4.04
C THR A 285 2.63 -8.08 -4.30
N LYS A 286 3.23 -6.96 -4.75
CA LYS A 286 4.70 -6.79 -4.85
C LYS A 286 5.41 -6.84 -3.50
N PHE A 287 4.68 -6.61 -2.41
CA PHE A 287 5.12 -6.71 -1.03
C PHE A 287 4.64 -8.01 -0.38
N THR A 288 3.99 -8.91 -1.11
CA THR A 288 3.53 -10.20 -0.58
C THR A 288 4.46 -11.32 -1.00
N THR A 289 4.96 -12.06 -0.02
CA THR A 289 5.71 -13.31 -0.22
C THR A 289 4.84 -14.46 0.26
N ILE A 290 4.69 -15.46 -0.57
CA ILE A 290 3.92 -16.67 -0.27
C ILE A 290 4.81 -17.59 0.59
N ILE A 291 4.33 -18.00 1.77
CA ILE A 291 5.02 -18.94 2.67
C ILE A 291 4.28 -20.27 2.70
N ARG A 292 4.93 -21.32 2.19
CA ARG A 292 4.42 -22.70 2.24
C ARG A 292 4.96 -23.41 3.47
N THR A 293 4.09 -23.69 4.43
CA THR A 293 4.44 -24.37 5.68
C THR A 293 4.20 -25.88 5.60
N LYS A 294 4.78 -26.61 6.56
CA LYS A 294 4.70 -28.08 6.67
C LYS A 294 5.15 -28.77 5.38
N PHE A 295 6.28 -28.30 4.85
CA PHE A 295 6.92 -28.88 3.68
C PHE A 295 8.23 -29.52 4.10
N GLU A 296 8.22 -30.83 4.37
CA GLU A 296 9.36 -31.58 4.93
C GLU A 296 10.64 -31.44 4.07
N ASN A 297 10.49 -31.45 2.74
CA ASN A 297 11.62 -31.35 1.80
C ASN A 297 12.04 -29.90 1.52
N PHE A 298 11.77 -28.94 2.42
CA PHE A 298 12.09 -27.52 2.20
C PHE A 298 13.59 -27.23 2.07
N LYS A 299 14.43 -28.14 2.56
CA LYS A 299 15.90 -28.07 2.43
C LYS A 299 16.39 -28.51 1.05
N GLU A 300 15.51 -29.14 0.25
CA GLU A 300 15.83 -29.63 -1.09
C GLU A 300 15.30 -28.67 -2.16
N PRO A 301 16.18 -27.90 -2.85
CA PRO A 301 15.73 -26.89 -3.80
C PRO A 301 14.92 -27.46 -4.97
N GLN A 302 15.25 -28.67 -5.42
CA GLN A 302 14.55 -29.32 -6.53
C GLN A 302 13.11 -29.68 -6.17
N GLU A 303 12.86 -30.15 -4.95
CA GLU A 303 11.52 -30.45 -4.48
C GLU A 303 10.68 -29.18 -4.31
N CYS A 304 11.30 -28.09 -3.84
CA CYS A 304 10.64 -26.78 -3.77
C CYS A 304 10.24 -26.26 -5.17
N ILE A 305 11.13 -26.40 -6.16
CA ILE A 305 10.87 -26.00 -7.55
C ILE A 305 9.74 -26.85 -8.16
N ARG A 306 9.81 -28.17 -7.96
CA ARG A 306 8.79 -29.10 -8.47
C ARG A 306 7.43 -28.81 -7.87
N ASP A 307 7.38 -28.56 -6.57
CA ASP A 307 6.16 -28.21 -5.87
C ASP A 307 5.57 -26.88 -6.37
N TRP A 308 6.40 -25.88 -6.58
CA TRP A 308 5.99 -24.60 -7.17
C TRP A 308 5.42 -24.78 -8.59
N GLN A 309 6.10 -25.54 -9.46
CA GLN A 309 5.61 -25.82 -10.82
C GLN A 309 4.26 -26.53 -10.79
N ASN A 310 4.09 -27.50 -9.88
CA ASN A 310 2.82 -28.19 -9.70
C ASN A 310 1.71 -27.20 -9.30
N MET A 311 1.98 -26.25 -8.41
CA MET A 311 1.00 -25.22 -8.02
C MET A 311 0.57 -24.34 -9.19
N LEU A 312 1.50 -23.93 -10.07
CA LEU A 312 1.18 -23.12 -11.25
C LEU A 312 0.23 -23.85 -12.23
N THR A 313 0.32 -25.17 -12.31
CA THR A 313 -0.50 -25.99 -13.21
C THR A 313 -1.86 -26.40 -12.65
N GLN A 314 -2.10 -26.22 -11.34
CA GLN A 314 -3.31 -26.71 -10.68
C GLN A 314 -4.55 -25.85 -10.96
N ASN A 315 -4.41 -24.53 -10.96
CA ASN A 315 -5.54 -23.60 -11.13
C ASN A 315 -5.04 -22.28 -11.73
N ARG A 316 -5.78 -21.74 -12.71
CA ARG A 316 -5.49 -20.44 -13.34
C ARG A 316 -5.48 -19.29 -12.34
N GLU A 317 -6.45 -19.24 -11.42
CA GLU A 317 -6.52 -18.19 -10.40
C GLU A 317 -5.30 -18.24 -9.48
N LEU A 318 -4.88 -19.45 -9.08
CA LEU A 318 -3.69 -19.66 -8.26
C LEU A 318 -2.41 -19.22 -8.99
N ASN A 319 -2.31 -19.50 -10.29
CA ASN A 319 -1.20 -19.04 -11.13
C ASN A 319 -1.13 -17.50 -11.17
N GLU A 320 -2.27 -16.83 -11.34
CA GLU A 320 -2.35 -15.36 -11.30
C GLU A 320 -1.96 -14.80 -9.92
N ILE A 321 -2.34 -15.47 -8.84
CA ILE A 321 -1.94 -15.12 -7.46
C ILE A 321 -0.42 -15.23 -7.29
N ILE A 322 0.15 -16.39 -7.62
CA ILE A 322 1.58 -16.67 -7.45
C ILE A 322 2.42 -15.67 -8.25
N ASN A 323 2.06 -15.43 -9.51
CA ASN A 323 2.79 -14.49 -10.37
C ASN A 323 2.62 -13.02 -9.97
N SER A 324 1.56 -12.69 -9.22
CA SER A 324 1.38 -11.34 -8.68
C SER A 324 2.22 -11.08 -7.43
N CYS A 325 2.67 -12.14 -6.74
CA CYS A 325 3.44 -12.06 -5.51
C CYS A 325 4.94 -11.92 -5.77
N LYS A 326 5.67 -11.39 -4.79
CA LYS A 326 7.12 -11.15 -4.88
C LYS A 326 7.93 -12.43 -5.04
N SER A 327 7.61 -13.45 -4.24
CA SER A 327 8.29 -14.74 -4.23
C SER A 327 7.44 -15.78 -3.50
N ILE A 328 7.84 -17.05 -3.62
CA ILE A 328 7.42 -18.16 -2.76
C ILE A 328 8.60 -18.66 -1.93
N ILE A 329 8.34 -19.07 -0.69
CA ILE A 329 9.32 -19.68 0.21
C ILE A 329 8.68 -20.91 0.87
N HIS A 330 9.41 -22.01 0.88
CA HIS A 330 9.03 -23.25 1.54
C HIS A 330 9.74 -23.35 2.89
N VAL A 331 9.00 -23.76 3.92
CA VAL A 331 9.50 -23.93 5.29
C VAL A 331 8.84 -25.13 5.97
N ASN A 332 9.53 -25.70 6.95
CA ASN A 332 8.96 -26.65 7.88
C ASN A 332 9.06 -26.11 9.31
N ASN A 333 7.89 -25.89 9.91
CA ASN A 333 7.78 -25.39 11.29
C ASN A 333 6.98 -26.43 12.12
N PRO A 334 7.55 -27.62 12.38
CA PRO A 334 6.87 -28.67 13.14
C PRO A 334 6.60 -28.20 14.59
N PRO A 335 5.59 -28.75 15.30
CA PRO A 335 5.39 -28.49 16.72
C PRO A 335 6.61 -28.95 17.55
N ILE A 336 6.80 -28.41 18.75
CA ILE A 336 7.78 -28.96 19.70
C ILE A 336 6.96 -29.78 20.69
N PRO A 337 7.17 -31.10 20.77
CA PRO A 337 6.49 -31.94 21.75
C PRO A 337 6.76 -31.47 23.18
N ILE A 338 5.81 -31.76 24.08
CA ILE A 338 5.95 -31.55 25.51
C ILE A 338 6.23 -32.92 26.12
N ILE A 339 7.26 -33.00 26.97
CA ILE A 339 7.56 -34.19 27.76
C ILE A 339 6.82 -34.04 29.09
N GLU A 340 5.94 -34.98 29.41
CA GLU A 340 5.22 -35.03 30.68
C GLU A 340 6.02 -35.85 31.72
N GLU A 341 5.85 -35.54 33.01
CA GLU A 341 6.58 -36.24 34.07
C GLU A 341 6.25 -37.74 34.12
N ASP A 342 5.00 -38.08 33.79
CA ASP A 342 4.44 -39.44 33.81
C ASP A 342 4.76 -40.26 32.55
N ASP A 343 5.42 -39.68 31.53
CA ASP A 343 5.87 -40.41 30.35
C ASP A 343 6.92 -41.48 30.73
N ASP A 344 6.84 -42.66 30.11
CA ASP A 344 7.86 -43.70 30.31
C ASP A 344 9.21 -43.32 29.66
N GLU A 345 10.30 -43.93 30.12
CA GLU A 345 11.66 -43.57 29.68
C GLU A 345 11.90 -43.77 28.17
N GLU A 346 11.25 -44.76 27.56
CA GLU A 346 11.37 -45.01 26.12
C GLU A 346 10.67 -43.90 25.33
N MET A 347 9.47 -43.51 25.74
CA MET A 347 8.73 -42.37 25.17
C MET A 347 9.50 -41.06 25.34
N LYS A 348 10.12 -40.83 26.52
CA LYS A 348 10.94 -39.63 26.77
C LYS A 348 12.12 -39.53 25.81
N GLU A 349 12.86 -40.63 25.61
CA GLU A 349 13.97 -40.66 24.67
C GLU A 349 13.51 -40.39 23.22
N GLU A 350 12.38 -40.93 22.79
CA GLU A 350 11.81 -40.66 21.46
C GLU A 350 11.40 -39.19 21.28
N LEU A 351 10.71 -38.61 22.28
CA LEU A 351 10.30 -37.21 22.25
C LEU A 351 11.50 -36.25 22.26
N GLU A 352 12.56 -36.56 23.01
CA GLU A 352 13.80 -35.76 23.00
C GLU A 352 14.45 -35.72 21.62
N GLN A 353 14.52 -36.85 20.91
CA GLN A 353 15.03 -36.90 19.53
C GLN A 353 14.15 -36.10 18.57
N GLU A 354 12.83 -36.19 18.72
CA GLU A 354 11.88 -35.41 17.93
C GLU A 354 12.03 -33.90 18.19
N ILE A 355 12.19 -33.48 19.44
CA ILE A 355 12.42 -32.07 19.81
C ILE A 355 13.68 -31.54 19.10
N ILE A 356 14.80 -32.27 19.18
CA ILE A 356 16.06 -31.87 18.53
C ILE A 356 15.87 -31.72 17.02
N ALA A 357 15.24 -32.69 16.36
CA ALA A 357 14.98 -32.63 14.92
C ALA A 357 14.08 -31.43 14.54
N ASN A 358 13.01 -31.21 15.31
CA ASN A 358 12.06 -30.13 15.07
C ASN A 358 12.67 -28.74 15.32
N GLU A 359 13.57 -28.59 16.29
CA GLU A 359 14.33 -27.37 16.51
C GLU A 359 15.27 -27.04 15.34
N VAL A 360 15.95 -28.04 14.80
CA VAL A 360 16.82 -27.87 13.62
C VAL A 360 16.00 -27.37 12.43
N ASP A 361 14.86 -27.99 12.15
CA ASP A 361 13.97 -27.57 11.06
C ASP A 361 13.44 -26.15 11.22
N ARG A 362 13.04 -25.78 12.45
CA ARG A 362 12.61 -24.41 12.78
C ARG A 362 13.75 -23.40 12.58
N LYS A 363 14.97 -23.73 13.01
CA LYS A 363 16.14 -22.85 12.86
C LYS A 363 16.51 -22.63 11.40
N ASP A 364 16.47 -23.68 10.60
CA ASP A 364 16.71 -23.59 9.15
C ASP A 364 15.62 -22.76 8.46
N SER A 365 14.35 -22.99 8.82
CA SER A 365 13.21 -22.21 8.33
C SER A 365 13.32 -20.72 8.68
N ARG A 366 13.69 -20.41 9.93
CA ARG A 366 13.96 -19.04 10.40
C ARG A 366 15.03 -18.38 9.52
N LYS A 367 16.16 -19.06 9.33
CA LYS A 367 17.27 -18.54 8.53
C LYS A 367 16.84 -18.24 7.09
N ILE A 368 16.18 -19.17 6.42
CA ILE A 368 15.70 -19.01 5.03
C ILE A 368 14.84 -17.75 4.89
N VAL A 369 13.86 -17.59 5.78
CA VAL A 369 12.93 -16.45 5.70
C VAL A 369 13.63 -15.14 6.04
N LEU A 370 14.42 -15.09 7.12
CA LEU A 370 15.09 -13.84 7.53
C LEU A 370 16.19 -13.41 6.55
N ASP A 371 16.94 -14.34 5.95
CA ASP A 371 17.92 -14.03 4.90
C ASP A 371 17.23 -13.45 3.66
N TYR A 372 16.08 -14.02 3.27
CA TYR A 372 15.26 -13.46 2.21
C TYR A 372 14.77 -12.05 2.55
N LEU A 373 14.23 -11.84 3.76
CA LEU A 373 13.76 -10.53 4.20
C LEU A 373 14.89 -9.50 4.25
N ALA A 374 16.08 -9.88 4.69
CA ALA A 374 17.25 -9.01 4.68
C ALA A 374 17.60 -8.50 3.27
N GLY A 375 17.44 -9.34 2.24
CA GLY A 375 17.66 -8.94 0.84
C GLY A 375 16.51 -8.16 0.20
N ASN A 376 15.26 -8.40 0.63
CA ASN A 376 14.07 -8.03 -0.14
C ASN A 376 13.11 -7.06 0.57
N CYS A 377 13.37 -6.70 1.81
CA CYS A 377 12.46 -5.91 2.65
C CYS A 377 12.87 -4.42 2.74
N GLN A 378 13.48 -3.88 1.67
CA GLN A 378 14.00 -2.50 1.64
C GLN A 378 12.94 -1.42 1.40
N GLU A 379 11.81 -1.81 0.84
CA GLU A 379 10.73 -0.91 0.47
C GLU A 379 9.66 -0.87 1.59
N ILE A 380 9.01 0.28 1.76
CA ILE A 380 7.87 0.47 2.67
C ILE A 380 6.64 0.73 1.81
N TYR A 381 5.63 -0.12 2.00
CA TYR A 381 4.30 0.06 1.43
C TYR A 381 3.41 0.84 2.42
N LYS A 382 2.76 1.89 1.91
CA LYS A 382 1.83 2.71 2.68
C LYS A 382 0.71 3.22 1.76
N LEU A 383 -0.55 3.06 2.18
CA LEU A 383 -1.70 3.66 1.48
C LEU A 383 -1.61 5.19 1.54
N LYS A 384 -2.15 5.88 0.53
CA LYS A 384 -2.10 7.34 0.43
C LYS A 384 -2.66 8.03 1.67
N ASN A 385 -3.74 7.48 2.23
CA ASN A 385 -4.39 8.01 3.42
C ASN A 385 -4.11 7.19 4.69
N TRP A 386 -3.06 6.36 4.70
CA TRP A 386 -2.71 5.50 5.81
C TRP A 386 -2.63 6.23 7.16
N ASP A 387 -1.99 7.40 7.19
CA ASP A 387 -1.89 8.20 8.43
C ASP A 387 -3.23 8.80 8.86
N CYS A 388 -4.10 9.11 7.89
CA CYS A 388 -5.46 9.59 8.17
C CYS A 388 -6.31 8.47 8.76
N VAL A 389 -6.30 7.28 8.13
CA VAL A 389 -6.99 6.09 8.64
C VAL A 389 -6.45 5.74 10.03
N TYR A 390 -5.13 5.70 10.20
CA TYR A 390 -4.49 5.46 11.50
C TYR A 390 -5.05 6.39 12.59
N LYS A 391 -5.08 7.70 12.35
CA LYS A 391 -5.59 8.68 13.31
C LYS A 391 -7.07 8.49 13.64
N ARG A 392 -7.88 8.08 12.67
CA ARG A 392 -9.32 7.85 12.89
C ARG A 392 -9.59 6.55 13.65
N VAL A 393 -8.85 5.49 13.34
CA VAL A 393 -9.05 4.18 13.96
C VAL A 393 -8.38 4.06 15.32
N SER A 394 -7.30 4.81 15.61
CA SER A 394 -6.52 4.66 16.85
C SER A 394 -7.36 4.81 18.11
N SER A 395 -8.23 5.82 18.16
CA SER A 395 -9.09 6.03 19.32
C SER A 395 -10.08 4.88 19.54
N TYR A 396 -10.61 4.28 18.47
CA TYR A 396 -11.50 3.13 18.59
C TYR A 396 -10.73 1.86 19.03
N MET A 397 -9.51 1.68 18.52
CA MET A 397 -8.65 0.54 18.89
C MET A 397 -8.27 0.57 20.38
N GLU A 398 -7.89 1.73 20.90
CA GLU A 398 -7.56 1.92 22.32
C GLU A 398 -8.77 1.58 23.22
N GLN A 399 -9.96 2.07 22.86
CA GLN A 399 -11.19 1.78 23.60
C GLN A 399 -11.58 0.31 23.55
N ILE A 400 -11.44 -0.35 22.39
CA ILE A 400 -11.68 -1.80 22.28
C ILE A 400 -10.76 -2.56 23.24
N GLY A 401 -9.47 -2.23 23.29
CA GLY A 401 -8.52 -2.89 24.20
C GLY A 401 -8.89 -2.73 25.68
N GLU A 402 -9.36 -1.55 26.09
CA GLU A 402 -9.84 -1.32 27.47
C GLU A 402 -11.12 -2.10 27.78
N GLU A 403 -12.07 -2.17 26.85
CA GLU A 403 -13.34 -2.90 27.01
C GLU A 403 -13.16 -4.41 27.01
N GLU A 404 -12.26 -4.94 26.17
CA GLU A 404 -11.89 -6.36 26.16
C GLU A 404 -11.24 -6.78 27.48
N LYS A 405 -10.39 -5.92 28.06
CA LYS A 405 -9.82 -6.16 29.40
C LYS A 405 -10.90 -6.22 30.47
N LYS A 406 -11.86 -5.28 30.47
CA LYS A 406 -13.00 -5.30 31.41
C LYS A 406 -13.88 -6.54 31.22
N LEU A 407 -14.07 -6.97 29.97
CA LEU A 407 -14.88 -8.15 29.63
C LEU A 407 -14.29 -9.44 30.22
N LEU A 408 -12.96 -9.55 30.23
CA LEU A 408 -12.21 -10.66 30.84
C LEU A 408 -12.32 -10.67 32.37
N GLU A 409 -12.31 -9.50 33.00
CA GLU A 409 -12.31 -9.34 34.46
C GLU A 409 -13.72 -9.40 35.07
N SER A 410 -14.77 -9.12 34.29
CA SER A 410 -16.15 -9.13 34.78
C SER A 410 -16.65 -10.57 35.02
N ASN A 411 -17.46 -10.72 36.07
CA ASN A 411 -18.22 -11.96 36.36
C ASN A 411 -19.73 -11.78 36.13
N ASP A 412 -20.17 -10.59 35.73
CA ASP A 412 -21.57 -10.27 35.46
C ASP A 412 -21.89 -10.49 33.98
N ASP A 413 -22.85 -11.37 33.69
CA ASP A 413 -23.26 -11.69 32.33
C ASP A 413 -23.95 -10.51 31.63
N GLU A 414 -24.62 -9.63 32.37
CA GLU A 414 -25.27 -8.45 31.79
C GLU A 414 -24.22 -7.41 31.36
N GLU A 415 -23.24 -7.13 32.20
CA GLU A 415 -22.08 -6.31 31.87
C GLU A 415 -21.27 -6.90 30.70
N LYS A 416 -21.05 -8.22 30.69
CA LYS A 416 -20.36 -8.90 29.57
C LYS A 416 -21.08 -8.71 28.25
N ASN A 417 -22.40 -8.87 28.23
CA ASN A 417 -23.19 -8.69 27.02
C ASN A 417 -23.17 -7.24 26.53
N ARG A 418 -23.23 -6.27 27.46
CA ARG A 418 -23.09 -4.85 27.15
C ARG A 418 -21.72 -4.52 26.53
N LEU A 419 -20.63 -4.99 27.14
CA LEU A 419 -19.26 -4.78 26.65
C LEU A 419 -19.06 -5.40 25.26
N LYS A 420 -19.55 -6.62 25.04
CA LYS A 420 -19.52 -7.27 23.72
C LYS A 420 -20.21 -6.43 22.65
N SER A 421 -21.40 -5.89 22.94
CA SER A 421 -22.13 -5.01 22.02
C SER A 421 -21.34 -3.72 21.72
N GLN A 422 -20.72 -3.11 22.74
CA GLN A 422 -19.93 -1.89 22.57
C GLN A 422 -18.65 -2.10 21.75
N ILE A 423 -18.01 -3.26 21.89
CA ILE A 423 -16.86 -3.67 21.08
C ILE A 423 -17.30 -3.83 19.63
N GLU A 424 -18.42 -4.53 19.39
CA GLU A 424 -18.90 -4.79 18.04
C GLU A 424 -19.29 -3.51 17.28
N ASP A 425 -19.95 -2.56 17.95
CA ASP A 425 -20.25 -1.23 17.39
C ASP A 425 -18.98 -0.47 16.97
N LYS A 426 -17.87 -0.62 17.72
CA LYS A 426 -16.59 0.03 17.39
C LYS A 426 -15.87 -0.66 16.24
N LYS A 427 -15.92 -2.00 16.18
CA LYS A 427 -15.40 -2.75 15.03
C LYS A 427 -16.10 -2.32 13.74
N GLU A 428 -17.42 -2.17 13.78
CA GLU A 428 -18.21 -1.69 12.64
C GLU A 428 -17.81 -0.26 12.23
N LYS A 429 -17.55 0.64 13.19
CA LYS A 429 -17.05 2.00 12.91
C LYS A 429 -15.67 1.98 12.25
N ILE A 430 -14.75 1.17 12.75
CA ILE A 430 -13.43 1.00 12.14
C ILE A 430 -13.57 0.47 10.71
N ALA A 431 -14.38 -0.57 10.52
CA ALA A 431 -14.65 -1.13 9.20
C ALA A 431 -15.23 -0.08 8.24
N LYS A 432 -16.15 0.77 8.71
CA LYS A 432 -16.70 1.89 7.93
C LYS A 432 -15.66 2.94 7.57
N GLU A 433 -14.78 3.33 8.49
CA GLU A 433 -13.70 4.30 8.21
C GLU A 433 -12.71 3.76 7.18
N VAL A 434 -12.27 2.51 7.37
CA VAL A 434 -11.38 1.82 6.43
C VAL A 434 -12.04 1.68 5.07
N ASN A 435 -13.30 1.24 5.03
CA ASN A 435 -14.04 1.07 3.79
C ASN A 435 -14.32 2.39 3.09
N ALA A 436 -14.62 3.47 3.82
CA ALA A 436 -14.82 4.79 3.25
C ALA A 436 -13.52 5.26 2.57
N GLU A 437 -12.37 5.05 3.20
CA GLU A 437 -11.09 5.43 2.63
C GLU A 437 -10.67 4.54 1.47
N LEU A 438 -10.79 3.22 1.61
CA LEU A 438 -10.52 2.28 0.51
C LEU A 438 -11.48 2.53 -0.65
N THR A 439 -12.77 2.78 -0.41
CA THR A 439 -13.72 3.14 -1.46
C THR A 439 -13.40 4.51 -2.06
N ALA A 440 -12.91 5.46 -1.27
CA ALA A 440 -12.44 6.74 -1.78
C ALA A 440 -11.12 6.61 -2.55
N GLU A 441 -10.35 5.54 -2.40
CA GLU A 441 -9.21 5.21 -3.24
C GLU A 441 -9.63 4.42 -4.49
N ILE A 442 -10.56 3.46 -4.34
CA ILE A 442 -11.07 2.55 -5.39
C ILE A 442 -12.06 3.24 -6.34
N SER A 443 -12.91 4.15 -5.84
CA SER A 443 -13.94 4.84 -6.66
C SER A 443 -13.34 5.72 -7.75
N PHE A 444 -12.03 5.94 -7.71
CA PHE A 444 -11.29 6.66 -8.71
C PHE A 444 -10.46 5.79 -9.66
N LEU A 445 -10.49 4.48 -9.50
CA LEU A 445 -9.79 3.54 -10.36
C LEU A 445 -10.75 2.93 -11.39
N PRO A 446 -10.36 2.83 -12.68
CA PRO A 446 -11.20 2.18 -13.67
C PRO A 446 -11.28 0.68 -13.37
N LYS A 447 -12.52 0.13 -13.34
CA LYS A 447 -12.76 -1.33 -13.25
C LYS A 447 -11.99 -2.05 -14.36
N LEU A 448 -10.85 -2.66 -14.04
CA LEU A 448 -9.96 -3.29 -15.01
C LEU A 448 -10.10 -4.82 -14.97
N ILE A 449 -10.55 -5.37 -16.10
CA ILE A 449 -10.51 -6.80 -16.43
C ILE A 449 -9.07 -7.13 -16.86
N ALA A 450 -8.37 -7.97 -16.09
CA ALA A 450 -6.97 -8.29 -16.34
C ALA A 450 -6.76 -9.27 -17.52
N ARG A 451 -5.79 -8.97 -18.38
CA ARG A 451 -5.01 -9.93 -19.19
C ARG A 451 -3.53 -9.67 -18.87
N VAL A 452 -2.80 -10.71 -18.46
CA VAL A 452 -1.38 -10.62 -18.08
C VAL A 452 -0.53 -11.37 -19.11
N GLU A 453 0.50 -10.69 -19.63
CA GLU A 453 1.65 -11.29 -20.31
C GLU A 453 2.74 -11.65 -19.28
N VAL A 454 3.39 -12.78 -19.50
CA VAL A 454 4.35 -13.42 -18.59
C VAL A 454 5.70 -12.67 -18.60
N LYS A 455 6.22 -12.32 -17.42
CA LYS A 455 7.62 -11.88 -17.24
C LYS A 455 8.35 -12.76 -16.22
N ASP A 456 9.65 -12.97 -16.47
CA ASP A 456 10.54 -13.88 -15.74
C ASP A 456 10.73 -13.51 -14.26
N ILE A 457 10.55 -14.49 -13.37
CA ILE A 457 10.64 -14.38 -11.90
C ILE A 457 12.08 -14.68 -11.44
N ASN A 458 12.61 -13.85 -10.53
CA ASN A 458 13.91 -14.06 -9.87
C ASN A 458 13.78 -15.05 -8.70
N MET A 459 14.48 -16.19 -8.78
CA MET A 459 14.60 -17.15 -7.67
C MET A 459 15.83 -16.85 -6.79
N PRO A 460 15.73 -16.99 -5.45
CA PRO A 460 16.81 -16.69 -4.51
C PRO A 460 18.06 -17.59 -4.64
N TRP A 461 17.96 -18.72 -5.34
CA TRP A 461 19.06 -19.69 -5.47
C TRP A 461 19.93 -19.49 -6.73
N LYS A 462 19.70 -18.46 -7.54
CA LYS A 462 20.42 -18.26 -8.83
C LYS A 462 21.84 -17.70 -8.71
N LYS A 463 22.45 -17.63 -7.52
CA LYS A 463 23.86 -17.26 -7.37
C LYS A 463 24.68 -18.43 -6.84
N GLY A 464 25.28 -19.17 -7.76
CA GLY A 464 26.30 -20.18 -7.49
C GLY A 464 26.64 -20.97 -8.74
N ASN A 465 27.89 -20.85 -9.19
CA ASN A 465 28.59 -21.62 -10.23
C ASN A 465 28.31 -21.27 -11.70
N LYS A 466 29.05 -20.27 -12.20
CA LYS A 466 30.09 -20.54 -13.21
C LYS A 466 31.42 -20.00 -12.74
#